data_AF-Q1V012-F1
#
_entry.id   AF-Q1V012-F1
#
_cell.length_a   1.000
_cell.length_b   1.000
_cell.length_c   1.000
_cell.angle_alpha   90.00
_cell.angle_beta   90.00
_cell.angle_gamma   90.00
#
_symmetry.space_group_name_H-M   'P 1'
#
loop_
_entity.id
_entity.type
_entity.pdbx_description
1 polymer ?
#
loop_
_entity_poly.entity_id
_entity_poly.type
_entity_poly.pdbx_seq_one_letter_code
_entity_poly.pdbx_strand_id
1 'polypeptide(L)'
;MILNKIIAGLFLLFFLNGCVQSAALLGPAYTLASSGNIYQAGLSYGSNQAVKEITGKSPTENIKSFVEDKKLKVEEEESQEEFFALVKSRIEKTSKIIQLANQ
;
A
#
# COMPACT_ATOMS: atom_id res chain seq x y z
N MET A 1 4.30 -34.12 45.62
CA MET A 1 3.73 -34.49 44.30
C MET A 1 2.79 -33.42 43.72
N ILE A 2 2.06 -32.64 44.55
CA ILE A 2 1.14 -31.59 44.06
C ILE A 2 1.88 -30.33 43.55
N LEU A 3 2.98 -29.93 44.22
CA LEU A 3 3.74 -28.71 43.88
C LEU A 3 4.37 -28.78 42.48
N ASN A 4 4.95 -29.92 42.12
CA ASN A 4 5.55 -30.13 40.79
C ASN A 4 4.50 -30.08 39.67
N LYS A 5 3.26 -30.51 39.94
CA LYS A 5 2.15 -30.42 38.98
C LYS A 5 1.67 -28.98 38.80
N ILE A 6 1.71 -28.17 39.86
CA ILE A 6 1.38 -26.73 39.81
C ILE A 6 2.45 -25.96 39.04
N ILE A 7 3.74 -26.25 39.27
CA ILE A 7 4.85 -25.62 38.55
C ILE A 7 4.80 -25.98 37.05
N ALA A 8 4.55 -27.25 36.72
CA ALA A 8 4.40 -27.67 35.33
C ALA A 8 3.18 -27.01 34.65
N GLY A 9 2.06 -26.89 35.37
CA GLY A 9 0.87 -26.20 34.87
C GLY A 9 1.09 -24.70 34.65
N LEU A 10 1.79 -24.03 35.58
CA LEU A 10 2.12 -22.61 35.45
C LEU A 10 3.08 -22.35 34.29
N PHE A 11 4.10 -23.20 34.11
CA PHE A 11 5.00 -23.15 32.96
C PHE A 11 4.20 -23.26 31.66
N LEU A 12 3.34 -24.28 31.53
CA LEU A 12 2.50 -24.46 30.34
C LEU A 12 1.60 -23.24 30.06
N LEU A 13 1.05 -22.63 31.11
CA LEU A 13 0.19 -21.44 31.00
C LEU A 13 0.95 -20.22 30.45
N PHE A 14 2.21 -20.02 30.84
CA PHE A 14 3.06 -18.96 30.28
C PHE A 14 3.36 -19.18 28.79
N PHE A 15 3.61 -20.43 28.36
CA PHE A 15 3.83 -20.74 26.93
C PHE A 15 2.56 -20.58 26.09
N LEU A 16 1.38 -20.90 26.62
CA LEU A 16 0.11 -20.72 25.90
C LEU A 16 -0.29 -19.24 25.81
N ASN A 17 0.00 -18.41 26.82
CA ASN A 17 -0.29 -16.96 26.79
C ASN A 17 0.73 -16.15 25.97
N GLY A 18 1.94 -16.68 25.72
CA GLY A 18 2.98 -16.03 24.91
C GLY A 18 2.68 -15.94 23.40
N CYS A 19 1.62 -16.57 22.92
CA CYS A 19 1.26 -16.60 21.49
C CYS A 19 0.68 -15.28 20.97
N VAL A 20 0.06 -14.46 21.84
CA VAL A 20 -0.57 -13.20 21.40
C VAL A 20 0.47 -12.12 21.11
N GLN A 21 1.53 -12.02 21.92
CA GLN A 21 2.61 -11.06 21.70
C GLN A 21 3.60 -11.54 20.63
N SER A 22 3.78 -12.86 20.51
CA SER A 22 4.58 -13.47 19.45
C SER A 22 3.90 -13.40 18.09
N ALA A 23 2.59 -13.21 17.98
CA ALA A 23 1.90 -13.11 16.68
C ALA A 23 2.43 -11.94 15.82
N ALA A 24 2.81 -10.81 16.44
CA ALA A 24 3.45 -9.69 15.76
C ALA A 24 4.90 -10.01 15.33
N LEU A 25 5.58 -10.91 16.06
CA LEU A 25 6.92 -11.41 15.76
C LEU A 25 6.92 -12.69 14.92
N LEU A 26 5.78 -13.34 14.74
CA LEU A 26 5.61 -14.58 13.98
C LEU A 26 5.80 -14.31 12.49
N GLY A 27 5.45 -13.12 11.99
CA GLY A 27 5.80 -12.70 10.63
C GLY A 27 7.32 -12.73 10.40
N PRO A 28 8.11 -11.95 11.16
CA PRO A 28 9.57 -12.01 11.10
C PRO A 28 10.14 -13.39 11.44
N ALA A 29 9.67 -14.06 12.49
CA ALA A 29 10.18 -15.36 12.92
C ALA A 29 9.95 -16.45 11.87
N TYR A 30 8.84 -16.41 11.11
CA TYR A 30 8.58 -17.34 10.02
C TYR A 30 9.48 -17.07 8.81
N THR A 31 9.73 -15.80 8.46
CA THR A 31 10.74 -15.42 7.44
C THR A 31 12.16 -15.80 7.88
N LEU A 32 12.49 -15.59 9.15
CA LEU A 32 13.78 -15.93 9.76
C LEU A 32 14.02 -17.44 9.80
N ALA A 33 13.01 -18.22 10.18
CA ALA A 33 13.08 -19.67 10.24
C ALA A 33 13.09 -20.30 8.83
N SER A 34 12.39 -19.70 7.85
CA SER A 34 12.35 -20.20 6.48
C SER A 34 13.56 -19.79 5.63
N SER A 35 14.19 -18.63 5.87
CA SER A 35 15.34 -18.16 5.08
C SER A 35 16.69 -18.44 5.74
N GLY A 36 16.71 -18.73 7.05
CA GLY A 36 17.95 -19.01 7.80
C GLY A 36 18.87 -17.81 8.00
N ASN A 37 18.50 -16.60 7.52
CA ASN A 37 19.38 -15.44 7.52
C ASN A 37 18.80 -14.28 8.37
N ILE A 38 19.10 -14.33 9.67
CA ILE A 38 18.72 -13.32 10.67
C ILE A 38 19.25 -11.94 10.32
N TYR A 39 20.43 -11.88 9.71
CA TYR A 39 21.05 -10.63 9.28
C TYR A 39 20.30 -10.00 8.11
N GLN A 40 19.86 -10.77 7.12
CA GLN A 40 19.15 -10.22 5.97
C GLN A 40 17.78 -9.69 6.37
N ALA A 41 17.03 -10.41 7.22
CA ALA A 41 15.73 -9.94 7.68
C ALA A 41 15.86 -8.75 8.64
N GLY A 42 16.85 -8.76 9.54
CA GLY A 42 17.15 -7.63 10.44
C GLY A 42 17.58 -6.37 9.68
N LEU A 43 18.46 -6.51 8.69
CA LEU A 43 18.87 -5.40 7.83
C LEU A 43 17.71 -4.92 6.94
N SER A 44 16.89 -5.81 6.39
CA SER A 44 15.73 -5.43 5.57
C SER A 44 14.65 -4.74 6.39
N TYR A 45 14.38 -5.22 7.60
CA TYR A 45 13.43 -4.61 8.54
C TYR A 45 13.96 -3.27 9.05
N GLY A 46 15.23 -3.21 9.47
CA GLY A 46 15.90 -1.99 9.91
C GLY A 46 16.00 -0.95 8.80
N SER A 47 16.27 -1.36 7.56
CA SER A 47 16.30 -0.46 6.41
C SER A 47 14.90 0.07 6.08
N ASN A 48 13.87 -0.78 6.10
CA ASN A 48 12.49 -0.32 5.89
C ASN A 48 11.99 0.59 7.02
N GLN A 49 12.38 0.31 8.27
CA GLN A 49 12.10 1.14 9.42
C GLN A 49 12.85 2.48 9.30
N ALA A 50 14.14 2.46 8.94
CA ALA A 50 14.93 3.66 8.74
C ALA A 50 14.37 4.52 7.60
N VAL A 51 13.98 3.92 6.47
CA VAL A 51 13.32 4.63 5.36
C VAL A 51 11.99 5.25 5.82
N LYS A 52 11.23 4.54 6.67
CA LYS A 52 9.98 5.07 7.25
C LYS A 52 10.24 6.22 8.24
N GLU A 53 11.28 6.13 9.06
CA GLU A 53 11.69 7.16 10.03
C GLU A 53 12.22 8.41 9.32
N ILE A 54 13.04 8.27 8.27
CA ILE A 54 13.62 9.42 7.55
C ILE A 54 12.64 10.08 6.58
N THR A 55 11.75 9.32 5.92
CA THR A 55 10.81 9.88 4.93
C THR A 55 9.41 10.13 5.49
N GLY A 56 9.11 9.62 6.69
CA GLY A 56 7.78 9.65 7.30
C GLY A 56 6.74 8.78 6.58
N LYS A 57 7.12 8.08 5.50
CA LYS A 57 6.23 7.23 4.69
C LYS A 57 6.84 5.84 4.54
N SER A 58 6.03 4.81 4.68
CA SER A 58 6.46 3.46 4.31
C SER A 58 6.71 3.37 2.80
N PRO A 59 7.61 2.47 2.33
CA PRO A 59 7.81 2.23 0.91
C PRO A 59 6.51 1.95 0.16
N THR A 60 5.58 1.23 0.79
CA THR A 60 4.25 0.93 0.26
C THR A 60 3.37 2.18 0.10
N GLU A 61 3.39 3.09 1.06
CA GLU A 61 2.64 4.37 0.96
C GLU A 61 3.21 5.28 -0.12
N ASN A 62 4.53 5.26 -0.33
CA ASN A 62 5.17 6.03 -1.38
C ASN A 62 4.73 5.53 -2.77
N ILE A 63 4.70 4.21 -2.96
CA ILE A 63 4.19 3.58 -4.20
C ILE A 63 2.70 3.88 -4.39
N LYS A 64 1.87 3.80 -3.34
CA LYS A 64 0.44 4.12 -3.42
C LYS A 64 0.22 5.57 -3.88
N SER A 65 0.96 6.51 -3.30
CA SER A 65 0.87 7.93 -3.69
C SER A 65 1.29 8.18 -5.14
N PHE A 66 2.27 7.44 -5.65
CA PHE A 66 2.70 7.56 -7.04
C PHE A 66 1.66 6.98 -8.03
N VAL A 67 0.98 5.90 -7.64
CA VAL A 67 -0.08 5.29 -8.47
C VAL A 67 -1.35 6.15 -8.46
N GLU A 68 -1.73 6.72 -7.31
CA GLU A 68 -2.86 7.67 -7.22
C GLU A 68 -2.59 8.95 -8.04
N ASP A 69 -1.38 9.51 -7.97
CA ASP A 69 -0.99 10.70 -8.75
C ASP A 69 -1.02 10.44 -10.27
N LYS A 70 -0.61 9.25 -10.72
CA LYS A 70 -0.75 8.85 -12.12
C LYS A 70 -2.19 8.68 -12.57
N LYS A 71 -3.05 8.10 -11.71
CA LYS A 71 -4.49 7.95 -12.04
C LYS A 71 -5.18 9.29 -12.20
N LEU A 72 -4.90 10.24 -11.29
CA LEU A 72 -5.46 11.59 -11.36
C LEU A 72 -5.03 12.31 -12.63
N LYS A 73 -3.76 12.21 -13.04
CA LYS A 73 -3.27 12.80 -14.29
C LYS A 73 -3.95 12.23 -15.53
N VAL A 74 -4.17 10.92 -15.58
CA VAL A 74 -4.86 10.26 -16.70
C VAL A 74 -6.34 10.70 -16.76
N GLU A 75 -7.00 10.80 -15.61
CA GLU A 75 -8.40 11.26 -15.53
C GLU A 75 -8.54 12.74 -15.92
N GLU A 76 -7.59 13.60 -15.52
CA GLU A 76 -7.53 15.00 -15.97
C GLU A 76 -7.33 15.11 -17.48
N GLU A 77 -6.39 14.35 -18.06
CA GLU A 77 -6.14 14.36 -19.51
C GLU A 77 -7.37 13.89 -20.31
N GLU A 78 -8.02 12.80 -19.88
CA GLU A 78 -9.24 12.27 -20.51
C GLU A 78 -10.39 13.30 -20.44
N SER A 79 -10.57 13.96 -19.29
CA SER A 79 -11.59 15.02 -19.13
C SER A 79 -11.36 16.22 -20.05
N GLN A 80 -10.09 16.58 -20.31
CA GLN A 80 -9.77 17.68 -21.23
C GLN A 80 -10.04 17.29 -22.67
N GLU A 81 -9.65 16.08 -23.09
CA GLU A 81 -9.92 15.60 -24.45
C GLU A 81 -11.42 15.54 -24.75
N GLU A 82 -12.23 15.04 -23.82
CA GLU A 82 -13.70 15.03 -23.95
C GLU A 82 -14.28 16.45 -24.09
N PHE A 83 -13.78 17.39 -23.27
CA PHE A 83 -14.18 18.79 -23.36
C PHE A 83 -13.84 19.40 -24.72
N PHE A 84 -12.62 19.22 -25.22
CA PHE A 84 -12.20 19.71 -26.53
C PHE A 84 -12.99 19.08 -27.68
N ALA A 85 -13.27 17.78 -27.61
CA ALA A 85 -14.10 17.09 -28.59
C ALA A 85 -15.53 17.68 -28.64
N LEU A 86 -16.13 17.95 -27.47
CA LEU A 86 -17.45 18.55 -27.37
C LEU A 86 -17.49 19.98 -27.91
N VAL A 87 -16.49 20.80 -27.56
CA VAL A 87 -16.36 22.18 -28.07
C VAL A 87 -16.20 22.17 -29.59
N LYS A 88 -15.31 21.33 -30.13
CA LYS A 88 -15.10 21.20 -31.58
C LYS A 88 -16.37 20.78 -32.31
N SER A 89 -17.11 19.81 -31.76
CA SER A 89 -18.40 19.38 -32.32
C SER A 89 -19.42 20.51 -32.38
N ARG A 90 -19.49 21.35 -31.34
CA ARG A 90 -20.39 22.52 -31.32
C ARG A 90 -19.98 23.57 -32.35
N ILE A 91 -18.69 23.90 -32.42
CA ILE A 91 -18.16 24.85 -33.41
C ILE A 91 -18.47 24.37 -34.83
N GLU A 92 -18.25 23.08 -35.12
CA GLU A 92 -18.49 22.53 -36.45
C GLU A 92 -19.98 22.56 -36.83
N LYS A 93 -20.88 22.23 -35.88
CA LYS A 93 -22.34 22.35 -36.08
C LYS A 93 -22.74 23.79 -36.36
N THR A 94 -22.26 24.74 -35.56
CA THR A 94 -22.55 26.17 -35.76
C THR A 94 -22.00 26.66 -37.09
N SER A 95 -20.79 26.26 -37.47
CA SER A 95 -20.18 26.61 -38.76
C SER A 95 -21.02 26.13 -39.94
N LYS A 96 -21.53 24.89 -39.89
CA LYS A 96 -22.41 24.35 -40.93
C LYS A 96 -23.71 25.14 -41.05
N ILE A 97 -24.31 25.52 -39.91
CA ILE A 97 -25.53 26.34 -39.89
C ILE A 97 -25.26 27.72 -40.51
N ILE A 98 -24.16 28.38 -40.16
CA ILE A 98 -23.80 29.70 -40.70
C ILE A 98 -23.57 29.62 -42.22
N GLN A 99 -22.89 28.58 -42.70
CA GLN A 99 -22.68 28.38 -44.15
C GLN A 99 -24.00 28.19 -44.89
N LEU A 100 -24.93 27.40 -44.34
CA LEU A 100 -26.26 27.20 -44.94
C LEU A 100 -27.12 28.47 -44.88
N ALA A 101 -26.97 29.30 -43.87
CA ALA A 101 -27.72 30.56 -43.73
C ALA A 101 -27.23 31.68 -44.66
N ASN A 102 -26.00 31.58 -45.17
CA ASN A 102 -25.40 32.53 -46.10
C ASN A 102 -25.54 32.13 -47.59
N GLN A 103 -26.26 31.04 -47.87
CA GLN A 103 -26.59 30.57 -49.23
C GLN A 103 -28.01 30.99 -49.61
#